data_AF-A0AA34WDF8-F1
#
_entry.id   AF-A0AA34WDF8-F1
#
_cell.length_a   1.000
_cell.length_b   1.000
_cell.length_c   1.000
_cell.angle_alpha   90.00
_cell.angle_beta   90.00
_cell.angle_gamma   90.00
#
_symmetry.space_group_name_H-M   'P 1'
#
loop_
_entity.id
_entity.type
_entity.pdbx_description
1 polymer ?
#
loop_
_entity_poly.entity_id
_entity_poly.type
_entity_poly.pdbx_seq_one_letter_code
_entity_poly.pdbx_strand_id
1 'polypeptide(L)'
;MKTLLKLIMIFLTSLSVATTLDPTALNRILNKQQAQQSTFGIGFGIGNPIVNIIINFPYVEINLGYGGFNGLHPNNFIPYIIFGTDALFKEEIYENTMIAGGIGIGVDLSQIKSNEQDASNIAGKNNTTKQEEFSITSSNNRLGIVLRLPIILEYSFFKKIVIGFKAVTTIGGTMIFNPTSTEGIRFAFFGFGFIKIYM
;
A
#
# COMPACT_ATOMS: atom_id res chain seq x y z
N MET A 1 -12.33 19.31 -13.08
CA MET A 1 -12.30 18.65 -11.75
C MET A 1 -13.52 18.97 -10.88
N LYS A 2 -13.86 20.24 -10.64
CA LYS A 2 -15.03 20.63 -9.81
C LYS A 2 -16.38 20.11 -10.33
N THR A 3 -16.54 20.00 -11.65
CA THR A 3 -17.77 19.52 -12.30
C THR A 3 -17.95 18.00 -12.19
N LEU A 4 -16.86 17.23 -12.28
CA LEU A 4 -16.91 15.76 -12.18
C LEU A 4 -17.19 15.31 -10.74
N LEU A 5 -16.56 15.95 -9.75
CA LEU A 5 -16.82 15.70 -8.34
C LEU A 5 -18.26 16.04 -7.94
N LYS A 6 -18.78 17.15 -8.48
CA LYS A 6 -20.20 17.51 -8.32
C LYS A 6 -21.13 16.44 -8.89
N LEU A 7 -20.82 15.89 -10.07
CA LEU A 7 -21.67 14.88 -10.71
C LEU A 7 -21.71 13.57 -9.90
N ILE A 8 -20.56 13.13 -9.39
CA ILE A 8 -20.43 11.91 -8.59
C ILE A 8 -21.15 12.07 -7.25
N MET A 9 -21.05 13.23 -6.60
CA MET A 9 -21.79 13.48 -5.36
C MET A 9 -23.30 13.61 -5.58
N ILE A 10 -23.76 14.22 -6.68
CA ILE A 10 -25.20 14.26 -7.03
C ILE A 10 -25.74 12.83 -7.18
N PHE A 11 -24.96 11.94 -7.81
CA PHE A 11 -25.31 10.53 -7.97
C PHE A 11 -25.30 9.73 -6.66
N LEU A 12 -24.42 10.08 -5.70
CA LEU A 12 -24.42 9.47 -4.36
C LEU A 12 -25.56 10.01 -3.48
N THR A 13 -25.97 11.27 -3.66
CA THR A 13 -27.06 11.89 -2.90
C THR A 13 -28.45 11.45 -3.35
N SER A 14 -28.61 10.93 -4.57
CA SER A 14 -29.90 10.37 -5.01
C SER A 14 -30.26 9.04 -4.31
N LEU A 15 -29.30 8.41 -3.61
CA LEU A 15 -29.52 7.20 -2.82
C LEU A 15 -29.78 7.46 -1.32
N SER A 16 -29.64 8.68 -0.82
CA SER A 16 -29.85 8.99 0.60
C SER A 16 -30.99 9.98 0.79
N VAL A 17 -31.97 9.57 1.58
CA VAL A 17 -33.15 10.36 1.95
C VAL A 17 -32.73 11.72 2.53
N ALA A 18 -33.37 12.75 1.98
CA ALA A 18 -33.43 14.17 2.35
C ALA A 18 -32.82 14.58 3.71
N THR A 19 -31.76 15.39 3.64
CA THR A 19 -31.57 16.53 4.54
C THR A 19 -31.18 17.75 3.72
N THR A 20 -31.88 18.87 3.91
CA THR A 20 -31.55 20.16 3.30
C THR A 20 -30.13 20.57 3.69
N LEU A 21 -29.18 20.44 2.75
CA LEU A 21 -27.79 20.80 2.96
C LEU A 21 -27.66 22.33 2.96
N ASP A 22 -27.27 22.92 4.09
CA ASP A 22 -26.87 24.33 4.14
C ASP A 22 -25.60 24.51 3.29
N PRO A 23 -25.65 25.26 2.17
CA PRO A 23 -24.50 25.46 1.29
C PRO A 23 -23.31 26.12 2.00
N THR A 24 -23.57 26.88 3.06
CA THR A 24 -22.56 27.63 3.83
C THR A 24 -21.83 26.71 4.80
N ALA A 25 -22.56 25.88 5.54
CA ALA A 25 -21.98 24.80 6.34
C ALA A 25 -21.22 23.80 5.46
N LEU A 26 -21.79 23.43 4.31
CA LEU A 26 -21.15 22.54 3.34
C LEU A 26 -19.84 23.15 2.80
N ASN A 27 -19.85 24.41 2.39
CA ASN A 27 -18.63 25.10 1.94
C ASN A 27 -17.59 25.25 3.04
N ARG A 28 -18.01 25.43 4.30
CA ARG A 28 -17.09 25.50 5.45
C ARG A 28 -16.43 24.15 5.74
N ILE A 29 -17.20 23.06 5.69
CA ILE A 29 -16.70 21.69 5.83
C ILE A 29 -15.75 21.35 4.68
N LEU A 30 -16.16 21.65 3.43
CA LEU A 30 -15.33 21.46 2.23
C LEU A 30 -14.02 22.24 2.31
N ASN A 31 -14.05 23.51 2.72
CA ASN A 31 -12.84 24.33 2.84
C ASN A 31 -11.91 23.85 3.97
N LYS A 32 -12.47 23.37 5.09
CA LYS A 32 -11.69 22.80 6.21
C LYS A 32 -11.04 21.48 5.80
N GLN A 33 -11.78 20.60 5.14
CA GLN A 33 -11.25 19.36 4.57
C GLN A 33 -10.20 19.65 3.49
N GLN A 34 -10.43 20.65 2.64
CA GLN A 34 -9.51 21.02 1.57
C GLN A 34 -8.17 21.59 2.10
N ALA A 35 -8.19 22.36 3.19
CA ALA A 35 -6.97 22.84 3.85
C ALA A 35 -6.18 21.69 4.53
N GLN A 36 -6.87 20.69 5.07
CA GLN A 36 -6.24 19.51 5.66
C GLN A 36 -5.72 18.53 4.58
N GLN A 37 -6.36 18.51 3.41
CA GLN A 37 -6.02 17.64 2.27
C GLN A 37 -4.93 18.21 1.35
N SER A 38 -4.57 19.50 1.45
CA SER A 38 -3.61 20.14 0.53
C SER A 38 -2.14 20.03 0.94
N THR A 39 -1.81 19.18 1.91
CA THR A 39 -0.47 19.13 2.52
C THR A 39 0.38 17.99 1.96
N PHE A 40 1.63 18.31 1.67
CA PHE A 40 2.67 17.31 1.39
C PHE A 40 3.08 16.65 2.72
N GLY A 41 3.35 15.36 2.71
CA GLY A 41 3.87 14.68 3.90
C GLY A 41 4.88 13.59 3.56
N ILE A 42 5.77 13.32 4.51
CA ILE A 42 6.70 12.21 4.44
C ILE A 42 6.56 11.36 5.71
N GLY A 43 6.63 10.04 5.57
CA GLY A 43 6.51 9.13 6.67
C GLY A 43 7.40 7.90 6.54
N PHE A 44 7.58 7.23 7.67
CA PHE A 44 8.33 5.99 7.79
C PHE A 44 7.46 4.97 8.52
N GLY A 45 7.46 3.73 8.03
CA GLY A 45 6.67 2.65 8.59
C GLY A 45 7.46 1.36 8.77
N ILE A 46 6.97 0.52 9.69
CA ILE A 46 7.50 -0.79 10.00
C ILE A 46 6.40 -1.85 9.97
N GLY A 47 6.69 -3.02 9.43
CA GLY A 47 5.73 -4.11 9.35
C GLY A 47 6.09 -5.16 8.31
N ASN A 48 5.17 -5.42 7.37
CA ASN A 48 5.40 -6.23 6.19
C ASN A 48 4.97 -5.43 4.95
N PRO A 49 5.90 -4.85 4.17
CA PRO A 49 7.37 -4.95 4.26
C PRO A 49 8.01 -4.41 5.55
N ILE A 50 9.23 -4.86 5.87
CA ILE A 50 9.93 -4.53 7.14
C ILE A 50 10.08 -3.02 7.33
N VAL A 51 10.51 -2.33 6.28
CA VAL A 51 10.62 -0.87 6.27
C VAL A 51 9.82 -0.30 5.12
N ASN A 52 9.13 0.81 5.36
CA ASN A 52 8.34 1.52 4.35
C ASN A 52 8.63 3.02 4.42
N ILE A 53 8.79 3.65 3.27
CA ILE A 53 8.84 5.09 3.09
C ILE A 53 7.55 5.52 2.41
N ILE A 54 6.89 6.53 2.99
CA ILE A 54 5.59 7.04 2.56
C ILE A 54 5.78 8.48 2.11
N ILE A 55 5.32 8.80 0.92
CA ILE A 55 5.27 10.18 0.40
C ILE A 55 3.82 10.49 0.09
N ASN A 56 3.27 11.51 0.72
CA ASN A 56 1.87 11.90 0.60
C ASN A 56 1.76 13.22 -0.16
N PHE A 57 0.92 13.20 -1.18
CA PHE A 57 0.40 14.36 -1.90
C PHE A 57 -1.11 14.44 -1.65
N PRO A 58 -1.76 15.56 -2.00
CA PRO A 58 -3.22 15.62 -1.96
C PRO A 58 -3.84 14.45 -2.74
N TYR A 59 -4.61 13.61 -2.05
CA TYR A 59 -5.28 12.41 -2.57
C TYR A 59 -4.39 11.31 -3.14
N VAL A 60 -3.07 11.44 -3.12
CA VAL A 60 -2.14 10.46 -3.71
C VAL A 60 -1.05 10.12 -2.72
N GLU A 61 -0.84 8.84 -2.48
CA GLU A 61 0.23 8.35 -1.61
C GLU A 61 1.14 7.38 -2.36
N ILE A 62 2.44 7.64 -2.31
CA ILE A 62 3.48 6.78 -2.86
C ILE A 62 4.12 6.02 -1.69
N ASN A 63 4.33 4.72 -1.89
CA ASN A 63 4.91 3.83 -0.90
C ASN A 63 6.05 3.03 -1.50
N LEU A 64 7.21 3.06 -0.83
CA LEU A 64 8.36 2.22 -1.13
C LEU A 64 8.65 1.35 0.09
N GLY A 65 8.44 0.05 -0.05
CA GLY A 65 8.68 -0.96 0.98
C GLY A 65 9.88 -1.83 0.65
N TYR A 66 10.65 -2.21 1.66
CA TYR A 66 11.77 -3.15 1.54
C TYR A 66 11.74 -4.23 2.63
N GLY A 67 12.03 -5.45 2.20
CA GLY A 67 12.20 -6.62 3.04
C GLY A 67 10.89 -7.28 3.45
N GLY A 68 10.94 -8.59 3.68
CA GLY A 68 9.83 -9.35 4.25
C GLY A 68 10.35 -10.58 4.98
N PHE A 69 9.47 -11.25 5.73
CA PHE A 69 9.77 -12.55 6.33
C PHE A 69 8.87 -13.62 5.76
N ASN A 70 9.40 -14.81 5.52
CA ASN A 70 8.55 -15.97 5.24
C ASN A 70 7.95 -16.49 6.55
N GLY A 71 6.72 -16.09 6.85
CA GLY A 71 6.13 -16.31 8.17
C GLY A 71 6.82 -15.48 9.27
N LEU A 72 6.58 -15.81 10.54
CA LEU A 72 7.15 -15.10 11.70
C LEU A 72 8.55 -15.60 12.09
N HIS A 73 9.33 -16.15 11.14
CA HIS A 73 10.67 -16.66 11.41
C HIS A 73 11.74 -15.62 11.02
N PRO A 74 12.45 -15.01 11.99
CA PRO A 74 13.38 -13.91 11.73
C PRO A 74 14.58 -14.29 10.86
N ASN A 75 14.96 -15.57 10.83
CA ASN A 75 16.09 -16.06 10.01
C ASN A 75 15.72 -16.31 8.53
N ASN A 76 14.46 -16.11 8.16
CA ASN A 76 13.94 -16.31 6.80
C ASN A 76 13.60 -14.99 6.12
N PHE A 77 14.50 -14.02 6.25
CA PHE A 77 14.42 -12.76 5.50
C PHE A 77 14.33 -13.06 4.00
N ILE A 78 13.32 -12.50 3.36
CA ILE A 78 13.21 -12.48 1.90
C ILE A 78 13.43 -11.03 1.46
N PRO A 79 14.49 -10.76 0.70
CA PRO A 79 14.64 -9.48 0.06
C PRO A 79 13.48 -9.28 -0.92
N TYR A 80 12.67 -8.26 -0.63
CA TYR A 80 11.43 -7.98 -1.33
C TYR A 80 11.27 -6.47 -1.45
N ILE A 81 11.13 -5.96 -2.67
CA ILE A 81 10.90 -4.54 -2.90
C ILE A 81 9.46 -4.38 -3.33
N ILE A 82 8.71 -3.51 -2.66
CA ILE A 82 7.40 -3.07 -3.11
C ILE A 82 7.48 -1.60 -3.45
N PHE A 83 7.03 -1.24 -4.63
CA PHE A 83 6.68 0.13 -4.95
C PHE A 83 5.19 0.22 -5.25
N GLY A 84 4.54 1.31 -4.86
CA GLY A 84 3.23 1.61 -5.44
C GLY A 84 2.69 2.97 -5.09
N THR A 85 1.70 3.35 -5.89
CA THR A 85 1.04 4.64 -5.87
C THR A 85 -0.44 4.41 -5.70
N ASP A 86 -1.01 5.05 -4.70
CA ASP A 86 -2.38 4.85 -4.25
C ASP A 86 -3.15 6.18 -4.33
N ALA A 87 -4.29 6.18 -5.00
CA ALA A 87 -5.27 7.25 -4.91
C ALA A 87 -6.16 7.01 -3.70
N LEU A 88 -6.21 7.98 -2.78
CA LEU A 88 -6.85 7.85 -1.46
C LEU A 88 -8.00 8.84 -1.29
N PHE A 89 -9.10 8.32 -0.74
CA PHE A 89 -10.24 9.07 -0.26
C PHE A 89 -10.21 9.05 1.26
N LYS A 90 -10.21 10.25 1.87
CA LYS A 90 -9.95 10.45 3.30
C LYS A 90 -11.19 11.03 3.97
N GLU A 91 -11.58 10.49 5.12
CA GLU A 91 -12.71 10.94 5.92
C GLU A 91 -12.33 10.99 7.41
N GLU A 92 -12.70 12.05 8.11
CA GLU A 92 -12.54 12.17 9.55
C GLU A 92 -13.69 11.42 10.23
N ILE A 93 -13.37 10.37 10.98
CA ILE A 93 -14.37 9.51 11.63
C ILE A 93 -14.56 9.84 13.11
N TYR A 94 -13.55 10.48 13.71
CA TYR A 94 -13.55 10.93 15.09
C TYR A 94 -12.51 12.05 15.24
N GLU A 95 -12.55 12.82 16.33
CA GLU A 95 -11.59 13.89 16.56
C GLU A 95 -10.15 13.41 16.38
N ASN A 96 -9.41 14.10 15.51
CA ASN A 96 -8.02 13.80 15.13
C ASN A 96 -7.80 12.42 14.49
N THR A 97 -8.86 11.69 14.16
CA THR A 97 -8.81 10.33 13.61
C THR A 97 -9.41 10.30 12.22
N MET A 98 -8.63 9.85 11.26
CA MET A 98 -9.00 9.82 9.85
C MET A 98 -8.91 8.38 9.33
N ILE A 99 -9.94 7.95 8.63
CA ILE A 99 -9.88 6.73 7.82
C ILE A 99 -9.64 7.12 6.37
N ALA A 100 -8.87 6.31 5.65
CA ALA A 100 -8.75 6.45 4.21
C ALA A 100 -8.89 5.09 3.53
N GLY A 101 -9.58 5.08 2.40
CA GLY A 101 -9.66 3.94 1.49
C GLY A 101 -9.25 4.37 0.10
N GLY A 102 -8.78 3.44 -0.73
CA GLY A 102 -8.31 3.82 -2.05
C GLY A 102 -8.15 2.69 -3.04
N ILE A 103 -7.66 3.07 -4.20
CA ILE A 103 -7.22 2.17 -5.27
C ILE A 103 -5.83 2.61 -5.72
N GLY A 104 -4.99 1.65 -6.08
CA GLY A 104 -3.62 1.95 -6.48
C GLY A 104 -3.06 0.93 -7.45
N ILE A 105 -1.86 1.22 -7.91
CA ILE A 105 -1.04 0.34 -8.73
C ILE A 105 0.33 0.20 -8.08
N GLY A 106 0.93 -0.97 -8.24
CA GLY A 106 2.23 -1.26 -7.66
C GLY A 106 3.03 -2.23 -8.49
N VAL A 107 4.29 -2.32 -8.10
CA VAL A 107 5.25 -3.26 -8.64
C VAL A 107 5.92 -3.94 -7.46
N ASP A 108 6.02 -5.26 -7.50
CA ASP A 108 6.67 -6.02 -6.46
C ASP A 108 7.78 -6.91 -7.03
N LEU A 109 8.97 -6.79 -6.47
CA LEU A 109 10.15 -7.54 -6.89
C LEU A 109 10.57 -8.47 -5.77
N SER A 110 10.41 -9.78 -5.98
CA SER A 110 10.73 -10.83 -5.01
C SER A 110 11.67 -11.86 -5.60
N GLN A 111 12.44 -12.55 -4.76
CA GLN A 111 13.10 -13.78 -5.18
C GLN A 111 12.13 -14.97 -5.14
N ILE A 112 12.27 -15.84 -6.13
CA ILE A 112 11.65 -17.16 -6.17
C ILE A 112 12.51 -18.06 -5.29
N LYS A 113 11.91 -18.64 -4.26
CA LYS A 113 12.62 -19.63 -3.45
C LYS A 113 12.76 -20.92 -4.26
N SER A 114 13.96 -21.47 -4.29
CA SER A 114 14.26 -22.78 -4.89
C SER A 114 13.42 -23.93 -4.33
N ASN A 115 12.81 -23.78 -3.14
CA ASN A 115 11.87 -24.76 -2.58
C ASN A 115 10.43 -24.68 -3.14
N GLU A 116 10.08 -23.70 -3.97
CA GLU A 116 8.78 -23.70 -4.68
C GLU A 116 8.80 -24.56 -5.96
N GLN A 117 9.99 -25.01 -6.41
CA GLN A 117 10.13 -25.92 -7.55
C GLN A 117 10.19 -27.42 -7.19
N ASP A 118 10.26 -27.78 -5.90
CA ASP A 118 10.50 -29.17 -5.44
C ASP A 118 9.50 -29.65 -4.37
N ALA A 119 8.22 -29.25 -4.45
CA ALA A 119 7.17 -29.93 -3.68
C ALA A 119 6.86 -31.35 -4.20
N SER A 120 7.54 -31.82 -5.26
CA SER A 120 7.43 -33.18 -5.80
C SER A 120 8.60 -34.10 -5.47
N ASN A 121 9.69 -33.62 -4.85
CA ASN A 121 10.88 -34.45 -4.58
C ASN A 121 11.33 -34.38 -3.12
N ILE A 122 10.53 -34.97 -2.22
CA ILE A 122 11.04 -35.39 -0.90
C ILE A 122 11.87 -36.67 -1.11
N ALA A 123 13.11 -36.51 -1.57
CA ALA A 123 14.15 -37.53 -1.47
C ALA A 123 15.55 -36.94 -1.63
N GLY A 124 16.12 -36.50 -0.51
CA GLY A 124 17.55 -36.61 -0.20
C GLY A 124 18.56 -35.83 -1.07
N LYS A 125 19.09 -34.74 -0.53
CA LYS A 125 20.55 -34.54 -0.48
C LYS A 125 20.94 -33.39 0.45
N ASN A 126 21.91 -33.68 1.31
CA ASN A 126 22.70 -32.69 2.03
C ASN A 126 23.26 -31.66 1.05
N ASN A 127 22.73 -30.44 1.05
CA ASN A 127 23.40 -29.29 0.47
C ASN A 127 23.14 -28.10 1.39
N THR A 128 24.18 -27.73 2.12
CA THR A 128 24.34 -26.41 2.78
C THR A 128 24.05 -25.32 1.75
N THR A 129 22.81 -24.85 1.74
CA THR A 129 22.33 -23.83 0.81
C THR A 129 22.82 -22.49 1.33
N LYS A 130 23.91 -21.97 0.75
CA LYS A 130 24.23 -20.54 0.89
C LYS A 130 22.97 -19.77 0.46
N GLN A 131 22.42 -18.96 1.36
CA GLN A 131 21.40 -17.97 0.98
C GLN A 131 22.00 -17.12 -0.14
N GLU A 132 21.46 -17.24 -1.34
CA GLU A 132 21.83 -16.36 -2.45
C GLU A 132 21.48 -14.93 -2.04
N GLU A 133 22.48 -14.06 -2.05
CA GLU A 133 22.32 -12.64 -1.75
C GLU A 133 21.38 -12.01 -2.78
N PHE A 134 20.56 -11.05 -2.36
CA PHE A 134 19.66 -10.36 -3.28
C PHE A 134 20.44 -9.62 -4.36
N SER A 135 20.41 -10.16 -5.57
CA SER A 135 20.84 -9.42 -6.74
C SER A 135 19.65 -9.13 -7.64
N ILE A 136 19.50 -7.87 -8.04
CA ILE A 136 18.53 -7.44 -9.06
C ILE A 136 18.80 -8.16 -10.39
N THR A 137 20.04 -8.63 -10.62
CA THR A 137 20.46 -9.36 -11.81
C THR A 137 20.33 -10.88 -11.69
N SER A 138 19.77 -11.40 -10.58
CA SER A 138 19.57 -12.85 -10.41
C SER A 138 18.50 -13.37 -11.37
N SER A 139 18.74 -14.55 -11.93
CA SER A 139 17.78 -15.30 -12.76
C SER A 139 16.60 -15.86 -11.98
N ASN A 140 16.58 -15.70 -10.65
CA ASN A 140 15.52 -16.21 -9.79
C ASN A 140 14.62 -15.08 -9.26
N ASN A 141 14.55 -13.94 -9.97
CA ASN A 141 13.69 -12.82 -9.58
C ASN A 141 12.32 -12.91 -10.25
N ARG A 142 11.30 -12.54 -9.50
CA ARG A 142 9.90 -12.41 -9.90
C ARG A 142 9.51 -10.94 -9.81
N LEU A 143 8.91 -10.41 -10.87
CA LEU A 143 8.27 -9.10 -10.90
C LEU A 143 6.75 -9.28 -11.00
N GLY A 144 6.00 -8.70 -10.07
CA GLY A 144 4.56 -8.55 -10.21
C GLY A 144 4.16 -7.11 -10.49
N ILE A 145 3.12 -6.97 -11.30
CA ILE A 145 2.43 -5.71 -11.54
C ILE A 145 1.05 -5.88 -10.95
N VAL A 146 0.74 -5.08 -9.92
CA VAL A 146 -0.41 -5.32 -9.06
C VAL A 146 -1.35 -4.13 -8.98
N LEU A 147 -2.64 -4.42 -8.95
CA LEU A 147 -3.66 -3.52 -8.43
C LEU A 147 -3.65 -3.59 -6.91
N ARG A 148 -3.81 -2.44 -6.26
CA ARG A 148 -3.73 -2.27 -4.80
C ARG A 148 -5.05 -1.73 -4.28
N LEU A 149 -5.49 -2.23 -3.12
CA LEU A 149 -6.64 -1.71 -2.38
C LEU A 149 -6.17 -1.38 -0.95
N PRO A 150 -5.67 -0.14 -0.73
CA PRO A 150 -5.26 0.31 0.60
C PRO A 150 -6.44 0.71 1.48
N ILE A 151 -6.30 0.39 2.77
CA ILE A 151 -7.08 0.94 3.87
C ILE A 151 -6.09 1.51 4.90
N ILE A 152 -6.33 2.73 5.35
CA ILE A 152 -5.44 3.48 6.22
C ILE A 152 -6.26 4.03 7.39
N LEU A 153 -5.70 3.93 8.60
CA LEU A 153 -6.17 4.61 9.78
C LEU A 153 -5.07 5.55 10.27
N GLU A 154 -5.37 6.83 10.39
CA GLU A 154 -4.46 7.89 10.81
C GLU A 154 -4.99 8.55 12.09
N TYR A 155 -4.11 8.76 13.07
CA TYR A 155 -4.36 9.55 14.28
C TYR A 155 -3.36 10.70 14.37
N SER A 156 -3.88 11.93 14.45
CA SER A 156 -3.08 13.15 14.56
C SER A 156 -2.68 13.40 16.00
N PHE A 157 -1.45 13.02 16.34
CA PHE A 157 -0.88 13.21 17.69
C PHE A 157 -0.49 14.68 17.94
N PHE A 158 -0.01 15.38 16.90
CA PHE A 158 0.20 16.83 16.90
C PHE A 158 -0.30 17.43 15.57
N LYS A 159 -0.41 18.77 15.48
CA LYS A 159 -0.86 19.49 14.26
C LYS A 159 -0.20 19.03 12.96
N LYS A 160 1.04 18.54 13.02
CA LYS A 160 1.82 18.10 11.86
C LYS A 160 2.29 16.64 11.95
N ILE A 161 2.07 15.95 13.07
CA ILE A 161 2.59 14.59 13.29
C ILE A 161 1.42 13.64 13.44
N VAL A 162 1.42 12.61 12.59
CA VAL A 162 0.39 11.59 12.52
C VAL A 162 1.04 10.23 12.71
N ILE A 163 0.40 9.39 13.51
CA ILE A 163 0.70 7.96 13.57
C ILE A 163 -0.44 7.20 12.92
N GLY A 164 -0.16 6.04 12.36
CA GLY A 164 -1.21 5.29 11.68
C GLY A 164 -0.86 3.86 11.39
N PHE A 165 -1.84 3.18 10.83
CA PHE A 165 -1.71 1.83 10.32
C PHE A 165 -2.24 1.79 8.90
N LYS A 166 -1.55 1.06 8.03
CA LYS A 166 -1.95 0.84 6.66
C LYS A 166 -1.98 -0.65 6.37
N ALA A 167 -3.10 -1.11 5.83
CA ALA A 167 -3.26 -2.42 5.22
C ALA A 167 -3.45 -2.27 3.72
N VAL A 168 -2.84 -3.15 2.93
CA VAL A 168 -2.99 -3.16 1.47
C VAL A 168 -3.20 -4.59 1.01
N THR A 169 -4.32 -4.85 0.35
CA THR A 169 -4.47 -6.07 -0.46
C THR A 169 -4.03 -5.78 -1.88
N THR A 170 -3.38 -6.76 -2.52
CA THR A 170 -2.92 -6.63 -3.89
C THR A 170 -3.30 -7.84 -4.72
N ILE A 171 -3.67 -7.61 -5.97
CA ILE A 171 -3.91 -8.63 -6.97
C ILE A 171 -3.25 -8.23 -8.28
N GLY A 172 -2.50 -9.14 -8.89
CA GLY A 172 -1.81 -8.79 -10.14
C GLY A 172 -1.09 -9.92 -10.81
N GLY A 173 -0.70 -9.68 -12.05
CA GLY A 173 0.10 -10.60 -12.85
C GLY A 173 1.54 -10.61 -12.40
N THR A 174 2.15 -11.79 -12.38
CA THR A 174 3.56 -12.00 -12.03
C THR A 174 4.32 -12.64 -13.18
N MET A 175 5.58 -12.26 -13.32
CA MET A 175 6.52 -12.80 -14.30
C MET A 175 7.86 -13.11 -13.67
N ILE A 176 8.48 -14.18 -14.14
CA ILE A 176 9.83 -14.61 -13.74
C ILE A 176 10.83 -14.04 -14.74
N PHE A 177 12.00 -13.60 -14.28
CA PHE A 177 13.10 -13.18 -15.15
C PHE A 177 14.04 -14.36 -15.41
N ASN A 178 14.06 -14.87 -16.65
CA ASN A 178 14.97 -15.91 -17.17
C ASN A 178 14.58 -17.39 -16.89
N PRO A 179 13.86 -18.04 -17.83
CA PRO A 179 13.24 -17.46 -19.02
C PRO A 179 12.06 -16.56 -18.64
N THR A 180 11.84 -15.47 -19.38
CA THR A 180 10.68 -14.60 -19.15
C THR A 180 9.40 -15.38 -19.38
N SER A 181 8.69 -15.69 -18.30
CA SER A 181 7.43 -16.43 -18.35
C SER A 181 6.41 -15.79 -17.42
N THR A 182 5.16 -15.80 -17.84
CA THR A 182 4.03 -15.41 -16.99
C THR A 182 3.78 -16.54 -16.00
N GLU A 183 3.89 -16.26 -14.72
CA GLU A 183 3.64 -17.24 -13.67
C GLU A 183 2.15 -17.32 -13.32
N GLY A 184 1.41 -16.24 -13.53
CA GLY A 184 -0.02 -16.16 -13.30
C GLY A 184 -0.39 -14.97 -12.42
N ILE A 185 -1.53 -15.07 -11.73
CA ILE A 185 -2.06 -14.02 -10.86
C ILE A 185 -1.71 -14.35 -9.41
N ARG A 186 -1.17 -13.37 -8.69
CA ARG A 186 -0.85 -13.48 -7.27
C ARG A 186 -1.73 -12.55 -6.45
N PHE A 187 -2.19 -13.04 -5.31
CA PHE A 187 -2.81 -12.26 -4.25
C PHE A 187 -1.82 -12.10 -3.10
N ALA A 188 -1.69 -10.89 -2.57
CA ALA A 188 -0.86 -10.62 -1.40
C ALA A 188 -1.51 -9.59 -0.45
N PHE A 189 -1.05 -9.61 0.80
CA PHE A 189 -1.50 -8.71 1.85
C PHE A 189 -0.29 -8.11 2.56
N PHE A 190 -0.30 -6.78 2.70
CA PHE A 190 0.73 -6.01 3.37
C PHE A 190 0.11 -5.20 4.50
N GLY A 191 0.87 -5.02 5.57
CA GLY A 191 0.41 -4.33 6.75
C GLY A 191 1.58 -3.69 7.49
N PHE A 192 1.49 -2.40 7.79
CA PHE A 192 2.53 -1.70 8.53
C PHE A 192 1.96 -0.53 9.34
N GLY A 193 2.57 -0.33 10.52
CA GLY A 193 2.39 0.90 11.28
C GLY A 193 3.34 1.98 10.77
N PHE A 194 2.96 3.25 10.87
CA PHE A 194 3.79 4.36 10.41
C PHE A 194 3.67 5.61 11.27
N ILE A 195 4.69 6.46 11.15
CA ILE A 195 4.66 7.86 11.56
C ILE A 195 4.85 8.74 10.33
N LYS A 196 4.09 9.82 10.24
CA LYS A 196 4.06 10.75 9.10
C LYS A 196 4.10 12.19 9.60
N ILE A 197 4.85 13.03 8.92
CA ILE A 197 4.94 14.47 9.16
C ILE A 197 4.36 15.19 7.95
N TYR A 198 3.36 16.03 8.17
CA TYR A 198 2.79 16.93 7.17
C TYR A 198 3.49 18.29 7.22
N MET A 199 3.83 18.84 6.05
CA MET A 199 4.56 20.11 5.90
C MET A 199 3.60 21.28 5.70
#